data_AF-A0A382UBD7-F1
#
_entry.id   AF-A0A382UBD7-F1
#
_cell.length_a   1.000
_cell.length_b   1.000
_cell.length_c   1.000
_cell.angle_alpha   90.00
_cell.angle_beta   90.00
_cell.angle_gamma   90.00
#
_symmetry.space_group_name_H-M   'P 1'
#
loop_
_entity.id
_entity.type
_entity.pdbx_description
1 polymer ?
#
loop_
_entity_poly.entity_id
_entity_poly.type
_entity_poly.pdbx_seq_one_letter_code
_entity_poly.pdbx_strand_id
1 'polypeptide(L)'
;MPRISLWRPNKTNDFKYFDRAAQEQFEMGGTGIFVHKYIGPETTDEEGAGELTIQDVLFQENRTRKYTDEVYELRGSYQVQDSDFDLTQFGIFLTGDTLFITFHLSSMVDIMERKLMTGDVLEMPHLLEDYGLDVDADPIKKFYVVQEGNRPAEGFSPTWFPHLWRVKATPLTDSQEYRDIFEKEDGATSVRETLEAI
;
A
#
# COMPACT_ATOMS: atom_id res chain seq x y z
N MET A 1 -22.89 -35.69 21.20
CA MET A 1 -22.06 -35.13 20.12
C MET A 1 -21.28 -33.95 20.69
N PRO A 2 -19.96 -33.85 20.47
CA PRO A 2 -19.19 -32.67 20.85
C PRO A 2 -19.74 -31.44 20.10
N ARG A 3 -19.90 -30.31 20.78
CA ARG A 3 -20.33 -29.05 20.13
C ARG A 3 -19.17 -28.57 19.27
N ILE A 4 -19.34 -28.58 17.95
CA ILE A 4 -18.42 -27.91 17.03
C ILE A 4 -18.54 -26.42 17.30
N SER A 5 -17.50 -25.80 17.85
CA SER A 5 -17.40 -24.36 18.01
C SER A 5 -16.31 -23.82 17.10
N LEU A 6 -16.72 -23.00 16.12
CA LEU A 6 -15.82 -22.32 15.18
C LEU A 6 -15.05 -21.17 15.84
N TRP A 7 -15.66 -20.51 16.84
CA TRP A 7 -14.99 -19.51 17.66
C TRP A 7 -14.11 -20.17 18.73
N ARG A 8 -12.85 -19.72 18.81
CA ARG A 8 -11.89 -20.04 19.88
C ARG A 8 -11.00 -18.84 20.14
N PRO A 9 -10.59 -18.57 21.39
CA PRO A 9 -9.67 -17.47 21.70
C PRO A 9 -8.31 -17.58 21.00
N ASN A 10 -7.85 -18.81 20.74
CA ASN A 10 -6.57 -19.07 20.11
C ASN A 10 -6.75 -19.43 18.63
N LYS A 11 -5.87 -18.89 17.78
CA LYS A 11 -5.80 -19.27 16.36
C LYS A 11 -5.45 -20.74 16.23
N THR A 12 -6.39 -21.55 15.78
CA THR A 12 -6.23 -23.00 15.60
C THR A 12 -6.13 -23.35 14.12
N ASN A 13 -6.13 -24.64 13.76
CA ASN A 13 -6.06 -25.08 12.36
C ASN A 13 -7.21 -24.53 11.49
N ASP A 14 -8.38 -24.29 12.08
CA ASP A 14 -9.52 -23.68 11.37
C ASP A 14 -9.18 -22.29 10.84
N PHE A 15 -8.44 -21.47 11.60
CA PHE A 15 -7.95 -20.16 11.15
C PHE A 15 -7.02 -20.32 9.96
N LYS A 16 -6.04 -21.23 10.04
CA LYS A 16 -5.06 -21.47 8.98
C LYS A 16 -5.71 -21.95 7.68
N TYR A 17 -6.79 -22.72 7.78
CA TYR A 17 -7.55 -23.15 6.61
C TYR A 17 -8.17 -21.96 5.86
N PHE A 18 -8.87 -21.08 6.57
CA PHE A 18 -9.45 -19.88 5.95
C PHE A 18 -8.39 -18.89 5.46
N ASP A 19 -7.29 -18.76 6.21
CA ASP A 19 -6.16 -17.91 5.83
C ASP A 19 -5.53 -18.36 4.51
N ARG A 20 -5.25 -19.66 4.38
CA ARG A 20 -4.73 -20.23 3.12
C ARG A 20 -5.70 -20.06 1.96
N ALA A 21 -6.99 -20.28 2.18
CA ALA A 21 -8.00 -20.09 1.13
C ALA A 21 -8.06 -18.63 0.67
N ALA A 22 -7.93 -17.67 1.59
CA ALA A 22 -7.83 -16.25 1.26
C ALA A 22 -6.51 -15.96 0.52
N GLN A 23 -5.38 -16.47 0.99
CA GLN A 23 -4.08 -16.33 0.34
C GLN A 23 -4.11 -16.74 -1.13
N GLU A 24 -4.64 -17.92 -1.43
CA GLU A 24 -4.73 -18.46 -2.80
C GLU A 24 -5.52 -17.52 -3.73
N GLN A 25 -6.56 -16.84 -3.23
CA GLN A 25 -7.31 -15.85 -4.01
C GLN A 25 -6.46 -14.66 -4.44
N PHE A 26 -5.59 -14.13 -3.55
CA PHE A 26 -4.73 -12.99 -3.88
C PHE A 26 -3.51 -13.40 -4.70
N GLU A 27 -3.00 -14.61 -4.50
CA GLU A 27 -1.92 -15.13 -5.34
C GLU A 27 -2.36 -15.30 -6.80
N MET A 28 -3.57 -15.81 -7.02
CA MET A 28 -4.09 -16.05 -8.38
C MET A 28 -4.73 -14.81 -9.02
N GLY A 29 -5.43 -13.97 -8.25
CA GLY A 29 -6.26 -12.89 -8.77
C GLY A 29 -5.81 -11.47 -8.40
N GLY A 30 -4.78 -11.33 -7.56
CA GLY A 30 -4.24 -10.03 -7.17
C GLY A 30 -3.30 -9.44 -8.23
N THR A 31 -3.26 -8.12 -8.31
CA THR A 31 -2.25 -7.38 -9.07
C THR A 31 -0.98 -7.24 -8.23
N GLY A 32 0.19 -7.29 -8.88
CA GLY A 32 1.47 -6.98 -8.24
C GLY A 32 1.57 -5.48 -8.00
N ILE A 33 1.91 -5.10 -6.78
CA ILE A 33 2.06 -3.72 -6.32
C ILE A 33 3.42 -3.63 -5.64
N PHE A 34 4.22 -2.65 -6.06
CA PHE A 34 5.51 -2.38 -5.44
C PHE A 34 5.30 -1.43 -4.25
N VAL A 35 5.91 -1.77 -3.11
CA VAL A 35 5.79 -1.01 -1.88
C VAL A 35 7.13 -0.46 -1.45
N HIS A 36 7.17 0.85 -1.34
CA HIS A 36 8.24 1.62 -0.73
C HIS A 36 7.91 1.78 0.76
N LYS A 37 8.61 0.98 1.59
CA LYS A 37 8.36 0.90 3.04
C LYS A 37 8.89 2.14 3.74
N TYR A 38 8.01 2.89 4.40
CA TYR A 38 8.38 4.02 5.24
C TYR A 38 9.13 3.53 6.50
N ILE A 39 10.28 4.15 6.79
CA ILE A 39 11.11 3.84 7.97
C ILE A 39 10.85 4.88 9.07
N GLY A 40 10.74 6.15 8.67
CA GLY A 40 10.64 7.26 9.61
C GLY A 40 11.12 8.57 9.01
N PRO A 41 11.07 9.66 9.79
CA PRO A 41 11.63 10.94 9.39
C PRO A 41 13.16 10.89 9.39
N GLU A 42 13.79 11.57 8.43
CA GLU A 42 15.25 11.77 8.45
C GLU A 42 15.60 12.78 9.55
N THR A 43 16.27 12.36 10.61
CA THR A 43 16.76 13.27 11.66
C THR A 43 18.26 13.48 11.49
N THR A 44 18.71 14.73 11.59
CA THR A 44 20.14 15.08 11.55
C THR A 44 20.89 14.63 12.81
N ASP A 45 20.18 14.31 13.88
CA ASP A 45 20.72 13.85 15.15
C ASP A 45 20.38 12.37 15.38
N GLU A 46 21.41 11.55 15.60
CA GLU A 46 21.35 10.08 15.67
C GLU A 46 20.69 9.54 16.97
N GLU A 47 20.38 10.39 17.94
CA GLU A 47 19.87 9.98 19.26
C GLU A 47 18.39 10.35 19.43
N GLY A 48 17.49 9.51 18.89
CA GLY A 48 16.04 9.62 19.12
C GLY A 48 15.15 9.49 17.90
N ALA A 49 15.68 8.98 16.78
CA ALA A 49 14.98 8.79 15.51
C ALA A 49 13.99 7.60 15.57
N GLY A 50 12.92 7.73 16.34
CA GLY A 50 11.77 6.83 16.24
C GLY A 50 10.84 7.25 15.10
N GLU A 51 10.10 6.29 14.54
CA GLU A 51 9.04 6.52 13.54
C GLU A 51 7.98 7.55 13.99
N LEU A 52 7.87 7.79 15.31
CA LEU A 52 6.92 8.70 15.95
C LEU A 52 7.45 10.13 16.17
N THR A 53 8.69 10.41 15.79
CA THR A 53 9.27 11.75 15.98
C THR A 53 8.67 12.73 14.98
N ILE A 54 8.35 13.95 15.46
CA ILE A 54 7.83 15.04 14.64
C ILE A 54 8.97 16.03 14.39
N GLN A 55 9.32 16.27 13.13
CA GLN A 55 10.41 17.18 12.76
C GLN A 55 10.03 18.65 12.99
N ASP A 56 8.85 19.07 12.52
CA ASP A 56 8.37 20.43 12.69
C ASP A 56 7.26 20.48 13.73
N VAL A 57 7.58 20.95 14.94
CA VAL A 57 6.61 21.07 16.04
C VAL A 57 5.58 22.18 15.77
N LEU A 58 5.91 23.19 14.95
CA LEU A 58 5.03 24.30 14.66
C LEU A 58 3.94 23.89 13.65
N PHE A 59 4.33 23.13 12.63
CA PHE A 59 3.42 22.65 11.59
C PHE A 59 2.96 21.19 11.78
N GLN A 60 3.46 20.53 12.82
CA GLN A 60 3.17 19.13 13.17
C GLN A 60 3.41 18.15 12.00
N GLU A 61 4.42 18.44 11.18
CA GLU A 61 4.71 17.70 9.96
C GLU A 61 6.13 17.11 9.96
N ASN A 62 6.31 16.09 9.14
CA ASN A 62 7.60 15.49 8.83
C ASN A 62 7.99 15.90 7.41
N ARG A 63 8.85 16.92 7.30
CA ARG A 63 9.31 17.51 6.04
C ARG A 63 10.13 16.57 5.17
N THR A 64 10.85 15.62 5.77
CA THR A 64 11.66 14.64 5.05
C THR A 64 11.35 13.24 5.54
N ARG A 65 10.72 12.44 4.68
CA ARG A 65 10.43 11.02 4.94
C ARG A 65 11.50 10.16 4.30
N LYS A 66 11.92 9.13 5.04
CA LYS A 66 12.89 8.15 4.55
C LYS A 66 12.24 6.80 4.30
N TYR A 67 12.59 6.21 3.17
CA TYR A 67 12.11 4.92 2.72
C TYR A 67 13.24 3.89 2.73
N THR A 68 12.85 2.62 2.79
CA THR A 68 13.79 1.49 2.62
C THR A 68 14.26 1.46 1.16
N ASP A 69 15.51 1.06 0.93
CA ASP A 69 16.05 0.88 -0.43
C ASP A 69 15.52 -0.40 -1.10
N GLU A 70 15.05 -1.37 -0.31
CA GLU A 70 14.40 -2.58 -0.82
C GLU A 70 12.95 -2.29 -1.18
N VAL A 71 12.57 -2.69 -2.40
CA VAL A 71 11.20 -2.62 -2.90
C VAL A 71 10.50 -3.96 -2.65
N TYR A 72 9.38 -3.94 -1.94
CA TYR A 72 8.61 -5.15 -1.65
C TYR A 72 7.48 -5.34 -2.66
N GLU A 73 7.31 -6.54 -3.20
CA GLU A 73 6.17 -6.87 -4.05
C GLU A 73 5.04 -7.48 -3.20
N LEU A 74 3.87 -6.85 -3.20
CA LEU A 74 2.66 -7.38 -2.58
C LEU A 74 1.57 -7.56 -3.62
N ARG A 75 0.73 -8.59 -3.43
CA ARG A 75 -0.45 -8.81 -4.26
C ARG A 75 -1.69 -8.20 -3.62
N GLY A 76 -2.30 -7.25 -4.31
CA GLY A 76 -3.49 -6.56 -3.87
C GLY A 76 -4.65 -6.71 -4.85
N SER A 77 -5.87 -6.55 -4.37
CA SER A 77 -7.04 -6.38 -5.22
C SER A 77 -7.76 -5.10 -4.86
N TYR A 78 -8.22 -4.37 -5.87
CA TYR A 78 -8.98 -3.15 -5.69
C TYR A 78 -10.10 -3.10 -6.74
N GLN A 79 -11.13 -2.31 -6.48
CA GLN A 79 -12.22 -2.10 -7.43
C GLN A 79 -11.97 -0.80 -8.17
N VAL A 80 -11.95 -0.86 -9.51
CA VAL A 80 -11.94 0.35 -10.35
C VAL A 80 -13.36 0.92 -10.31
N GLN A 81 -13.54 2.04 -9.63
CA GLN A 81 -14.82 2.76 -9.61
C GLN A 81 -14.71 3.98 -10.51
N ASP A 82 -15.70 4.15 -11.38
CA ASP A 82 -15.90 5.35 -12.19
C ASP A 82 -17.02 6.17 -11.54
N SER A 83 -16.65 7.16 -10.73
CA SER A 83 -17.61 7.98 -9.99
C SER A 83 -17.80 9.32 -10.70
N ASP A 84 -18.92 9.49 -11.40
CA ASP A 84 -19.32 10.75 -12.04
C ASP A 84 -20.02 11.66 -11.00
N PHE A 85 -19.46 12.83 -10.74
CA PHE A 85 -19.96 13.76 -9.72
C PHE A 85 -20.81 14.86 -10.35
N ASP A 86 -22.11 14.87 -10.04
CA ASP A 86 -23.00 15.99 -10.37
C ASP A 86 -22.82 17.13 -9.36
N LEU A 87 -22.19 18.21 -9.81
CA LEU A 87 -21.91 19.42 -9.01
C LEU A 87 -23.16 20.26 -8.72
N THR A 88 -24.33 19.91 -9.27
CA THR A 88 -25.59 20.63 -9.00
C THR A 88 -26.20 20.29 -7.64
N GLN A 89 -25.77 19.20 -7.00
CA GLN A 89 -26.25 18.80 -5.68
C GLN A 89 -25.38 19.40 -4.55
N PHE A 90 -25.86 20.49 -3.95
CA PHE A 90 -25.25 21.06 -2.76
C PHE A 90 -25.20 20.03 -1.62
N GLY A 91 -24.01 19.74 -1.11
CA GLY A 91 -23.79 18.87 0.06
C GLY A 91 -23.07 17.54 -0.22
N ILE A 92 -22.70 17.27 -1.47
CA ILE A 92 -21.75 16.19 -1.77
C ILE A 92 -20.34 16.73 -1.59
N PHE A 93 -19.63 16.21 -0.60
CA PHE A 93 -18.21 16.51 -0.39
C PHE A 93 -17.39 15.68 -1.38
N LEU A 94 -16.57 16.36 -2.19
CA LEU A 94 -15.63 15.77 -3.14
C LEU A 94 -14.47 15.11 -2.39
N THR A 95 -14.60 13.83 -2.03
CA THR A 95 -13.43 12.99 -1.82
C THR A 95 -12.94 12.53 -3.19
N GLY A 96 -12.06 13.32 -3.80
CA GLY A 96 -11.42 12.98 -5.06
C GLY A 96 -10.47 11.78 -4.92
N ASP A 97 -10.55 10.87 -5.90
CA ASP A 97 -9.56 9.85 -6.29
C ASP A 97 -8.91 9.03 -5.15
N THR A 98 -9.71 8.55 -4.19
CA THR A 98 -9.22 7.62 -3.16
C THR A 98 -9.36 6.18 -3.65
N LEU A 99 -8.27 5.42 -3.64
CA LEU A 99 -8.23 4.02 -3.99
C LEU A 99 -8.33 3.14 -2.75
N PHE A 100 -9.22 2.13 -2.76
CA PHE A 100 -9.30 1.13 -1.70
C PHE A 100 -8.71 -0.20 -2.18
N ILE A 101 -7.55 -0.55 -1.64
CA ILE A 101 -6.84 -1.78 -1.99
C ILE A 101 -6.90 -2.76 -0.83
N THR A 102 -7.21 -4.01 -1.11
CA THR A 102 -7.23 -5.07 -0.11
C THR A 102 -6.05 -6.01 -0.35
N PHE A 103 -5.34 -6.33 0.72
CA PHE A 103 -4.21 -7.25 0.75
C PHE A 103 -4.49 -8.41 1.69
N HIS A 104 -3.80 -9.53 1.46
CA HIS A 104 -3.79 -10.63 2.39
C HIS A 104 -2.91 -10.31 3.61
N LEU A 105 -3.44 -10.45 4.83
CA LEU A 105 -2.80 -9.95 6.04
C LEU A 105 -1.56 -10.75 6.44
N SER A 106 -1.61 -12.08 6.45
CA SER A 106 -0.47 -12.89 6.86
C SER A 106 0.66 -12.81 5.84
N SER A 107 0.38 -12.92 4.54
CA SER A 107 1.38 -12.74 3.49
C SER A 107 2.06 -11.37 3.54
N MET A 108 1.31 -10.29 3.81
CA MET A 108 1.89 -8.97 4.00
C MET A 108 2.84 -8.92 5.20
N VAL A 109 2.46 -9.52 6.32
CA VAL A 109 3.32 -9.60 7.52
C VAL A 109 4.53 -10.50 7.28
N ASP A 110 4.41 -11.57 6.50
CA ASP A 110 5.51 -12.48 6.20
C ASP A 110 6.56 -11.84 5.26
N ILE A 111 6.14 -10.96 4.33
CA ILE A 111 7.03 -10.29 3.37
C ILE A 111 7.66 -9.01 3.96
N MET A 112 6.85 -8.18 4.62
CA MET A 112 7.27 -6.83 5.07
C MET A 112 7.63 -6.78 6.56
N GLU A 113 7.35 -7.86 7.30
CA GLU A 113 7.45 -7.97 8.77
C GLU A 113 6.52 -7.03 9.54
N ARG A 114 5.71 -6.23 8.84
CA ARG A 114 4.70 -5.35 9.40
C ARG A 114 3.51 -5.20 8.46
N LYS A 115 2.44 -4.60 8.97
CA LYS A 115 1.31 -4.18 8.13
C LYS A 115 1.66 -2.89 7.42
N LEU A 116 0.99 -2.63 6.31
CA LEU A 116 0.98 -1.32 5.68
C LEU A 116 0.43 -0.27 6.65
N MET A 117 1.14 0.84 6.75
CA MET A 117 0.84 1.95 7.65
C MET A 117 0.76 3.25 6.85
N THR A 118 0.24 4.28 7.49
CA THR A 118 0.17 5.62 6.90
C THR A 118 1.57 6.10 6.50
N GLY A 119 1.70 6.61 5.27
CA GLY A 119 2.97 7.11 4.74
C GLY A 119 3.76 6.13 3.88
N ASP A 120 3.40 4.83 3.87
CA ASP A 120 3.90 3.89 2.87
C ASP A 120 3.48 4.34 1.47
N VAL A 121 4.37 4.16 0.49
CA VAL A 121 4.10 4.52 -0.91
C VAL A 121 3.97 3.26 -1.74
N LEU A 122 2.92 3.24 -2.56
CA LEU A 122 2.57 2.16 -3.45
C LEU A 122 2.78 2.60 -4.90
N GLU A 123 3.56 1.83 -5.64
CA GLU A 123 3.75 1.98 -7.07
C GLU A 123 2.94 0.91 -7.80
N MET A 124 2.16 1.35 -8.80
CA MET A 124 1.23 0.50 -9.54
C MET A 124 1.80 0.23 -10.94
N PRO A 125 2.49 -0.91 -11.16
CA PRO A 125 3.11 -1.19 -12.46
C PRO A 125 2.10 -1.33 -13.60
N HIS A 126 0.85 -1.72 -13.28
CA HIS A 126 -0.22 -1.85 -14.29
C HIS A 126 -0.94 -0.52 -14.61
N LEU A 127 -0.65 0.59 -13.89
CA LEU A 127 -1.18 1.94 -14.20
C LEU A 127 -0.12 2.84 -14.81
N LEU A 128 0.97 2.24 -15.29
CA LEU A 128 2.05 2.93 -15.97
C LEU A 128 1.50 3.58 -17.26
N GLU A 129 1.83 4.85 -17.46
CA GLU A 129 1.34 5.62 -18.61
C GLU A 129 2.36 5.59 -19.75
N ASP A 130 2.09 4.74 -20.74
CA ASP A 130 2.92 4.56 -21.95
C ASP A 130 2.65 5.59 -23.05
N TYR A 131 1.53 6.32 -22.97
CA TYR A 131 1.07 7.22 -24.05
C TYR A 131 1.39 8.69 -23.76
N GLY A 132 2.64 8.97 -23.39
CA GLY A 132 3.15 10.33 -23.26
C GLY A 132 3.07 11.14 -24.56
N LEU A 133 3.11 12.47 -24.44
CA LEU A 133 3.18 13.36 -25.60
C LEU A 133 4.51 13.19 -26.37
N ASP A 134 5.57 12.82 -25.65
CA ASP A 134 6.88 12.49 -26.19
C ASP A 134 7.02 10.97 -26.36
N VAL A 135 7.39 10.53 -27.56
CA VAL A 135 7.50 9.11 -27.93
C VAL A 135 8.78 8.49 -27.37
N ASP A 136 9.80 9.31 -27.10
CA ASP A 136 11.11 8.86 -26.61
C ASP A 136 11.24 8.98 -25.08
N ALA A 137 10.23 9.53 -24.40
CA ALA A 137 10.23 9.67 -22.94
C ALA A 137 9.92 8.34 -22.25
N ASP A 138 10.54 8.14 -21.08
CA ASP A 138 10.24 6.99 -20.24
C ASP A 138 8.78 7.04 -19.75
N PRO A 139 8.13 5.88 -19.58
CA PRO A 139 6.75 5.81 -19.12
C PRO A 139 6.57 6.43 -17.74
N ILE A 140 5.47 7.17 -17.55
CA ILE A 140 5.21 7.85 -16.29
C ILE A 140 4.67 6.83 -15.29
N LYS A 141 5.42 6.62 -14.21
CA LYS A 141 5.01 5.77 -13.08
C LYS A 141 3.95 6.47 -12.23
N LYS A 142 3.01 5.68 -11.72
CA LYS A 142 1.94 6.18 -10.86
C LYS A 142 2.12 5.74 -9.42
N PHE A 143 2.26 6.72 -8.53
CA PHE A 143 2.45 6.51 -7.10
C PHE A 143 1.19 6.88 -6.30
N TYR A 144 0.94 6.11 -5.25
CA TYR A 144 -0.14 6.32 -4.29
C TYR A 144 0.41 6.27 -2.87
N VAL A 145 -0.05 7.18 -2.00
CA VAL A 145 0.31 7.19 -0.58
C VAL A 145 -0.78 6.53 0.23
N VAL A 146 -0.38 5.64 1.15
CA VAL A 146 -1.28 5.06 2.14
C VAL A 146 -1.69 6.10 3.17
N GLN A 147 -2.99 6.36 3.27
CA GLN A 147 -3.57 7.25 4.28
C GLN A 147 -3.97 6.48 5.54
N GLU A 148 -4.62 5.33 5.36
CA GLU A 148 -5.13 4.53 6.47
C GLU A 148 -5.19 3.05 6.08
N GLY A 149 -4.95 2.19 7.07
CA GLY A 149 -5.21 0.75 6.98
C GLY A 149 -6.28 0.29 7.98
N ASN A 150 -7.27 -0.47 7.52
CA ASN A 150 -8.35 -1.02 8.32
C ASN A 150 -8.64 -2.49 7.95
N ARG A 151 -9.31 -3.22 8.83
CA ARG A 151 -9.78 -4.59 8.58
C ARG A 151 -11.14 -4.53 7.87
N PRO A 152 -11.25 -4.98 6.61
CA PRO A 152 -12.52 -4.98 5.93
C PRO A 152 -13.48 -6.00 6.57
N ALA A 153 -14.78 -5.69 6.55
CA ALA A 153 -15.81 -6.60 7.07
C ALA A 153 -15.81 -7.97 6.37
N GLU A 154 -15.50 -7.99 5.07
CA GLU A 154 -15.36 -9.20 4.25
C GLU A 154 -14.16 -10.07 4.64
N GLY A 155 -13.19 -9.50 5.37
CA GLY A 155 -11.97 -10.21 5.77
C GLY A 155 -12.13 -11.09 7.01
N PHE A 156 -13.32 -11.15 7.61
CA PHE A 156 -13.56 -11.96 8.80
C PHE A 156 -14.09 -13.34 8.39
N SER A 157 -13.43 -14.40 8.85
CA SER A 157 -13.94 -15.76 8.69
C SER A 157 -14.94 -16.11 9.80
N PRO A 158 -15.67 -17.24 9.73
CA PRO A 158 -16.51 -17.73 10.82
C PRO A 158 -15.77 -17.94 12.15
N THR A 159 -14.43 -17.90 12.14
CA THR A 159 -13.59 -17.89 13.34
C THR A 159 -13.44 -16.51 13.97
N TRP A 160 -14.09 -15.47 13.42
CA TRP A 160 -14.06 -14.07 13.86
C TRP A 160 -12.67 -13.40 13.85
N PHE A 161 -11.68 -14.06 13.26
CA PHE A 161 -10.36 -13.48 13.04
C PHE A 161 -10.27 -12.84 11.63
N PRO A 162 -9.54 -11.72 11.51
CA PRO A 162 -9.31 -11.06 10.24
C PRO A 162 -8.20 -11.75 9.45
N HIS A 163 -8.42 -11.90 8.15
CA HIS A 163 -7.46 -12.43 7.17
C HIS A 163 -6.99 -11.37 6.17
N LEU A 164 -7.71 -10.25 6.06
CA LEU A 164 -7.46 -9.21 5.07
C LEU A 164 -7.08 -7.88 5.73
N TRP A 165 -6.34 -7.07 4.98
CA TRP A 165 -5.98 -5.70 5.32
C TRP A 165 -6.37 -4.78 4.18
N ARG A 166 -7.28 -3.83 4.42
CA ARG A 166 -7.72 -2.85 3.43
C ARG A 166 -7.02 -1.54 3.69
N VAL A 167 -6.45 -0.98 2.66
CA VAL A 167 -5.73 0.28 2.67
C VAL A 167 -6.49 1.30 1.84
N LYS A 168 -6.66 2.50 2.40
CA LYS A 168 -7.11 3.68 1.67
C LYS A 168 -5.87 4.44 1.20
N ALA A 169 -5.73 4.60 -0.10
CA ALA A 169 -4.62 5.31 -0.71
C ALA A 169 -5.11 6.51 -1.52
N THR A 170 -4.29 7.55 -1.60
CA THR A 170 -4.53 8.76 -2.41
C THR A 170 -3.37 8.93 -3.39
N PRO A 171 -3.59 9.53 -4.58
CA PRO A 171 -2.49 9.81 -5.50
C PRO A 171 -1.40 10.62 -4.79
N LEU A 172 -0.15 10.26 -5.04
CA LEU A 172 1.00 10.97 -4.51
C LEU A 172 1.11 12.34 -5.20
N THR A 173 1.21 13.40 -4.42
CA THR A 173 1.60 14.72 -4.93
C THR A 173 3.09 14.90 -4.79
N ASP A 174 3.73 15.46 -5.82
CA ASP A 174 5.13 15.85 -5.73
C ASP A 174 5.31 16.90 -4.63
N SER A 175 5.98 16.49 -3.55
CA SER A 175 6.22 17.29 -2.35
C SER A 175 7.58 16.94 -1.80
N GLN A 176 8.17 17.88 -1.06
CA GLN A 176 9.49 17.71 -0.44
C GLN A 176 9.59 16.43 0.39
N GLU A 177 8.47 15.99 0.99
CA GLU A 177 8.41 14.80 1.84
C GLU A 177 8.83 13.51 1.13
N TYR A 178 8.59 13.40 -0.19
CA TYR A 178 8.75 12.16 -0.96
C TYR A 178 9.97 12.17 -1.88
N ARG A 179 10.85 13.16 -1.72
CA ARG A 179 12.06 13.29 -2.56
C ARG A 179 12.95 12.06 -2.53
N ASP A 180 13.03 11.36 -1.41
CA ASP A 180 13.84 10.13 -1.28
C ASP A 180 13.41 9.04 -2.29
N ILE A 181 12.13 8.96 -2.63
CA ILE A 181 11.63 7.98 -3.61
C ILE A 181 12.07 8.38 -5.02
N PHE A 182 11.86 9.65 -5.39
CA PHE A 182 12.18 10.13 -6.74
C PHE A 182 13.68 10.20 -7.00
N GLU A 183 14.49 10.58 -6.01
CA GLU A 183 15.95 10.65 -6.15
C GLU A 183 16.60 9.25 -6.26
N LYS A 184 15.98 8.21 -5.66
CA LYS A 184 16.42 6.83 -5.83
C LYS A 184 16.13 6.29 -7.23
N GLU A 185 15.04 6.72 -7.85
CA GLU A 185 14.66 6.25 -9.18
C GLU A 185 15.56 6.78 -10.29
N ASP A 186 16.09 8.01 -10.17
CA ASP A 186 17.05 8.57 -11.15
C ASP A 186 18.37 7.76 -11.22
N GLY A 187 18.63 6.89 -10.24
CA GLY A 187 19.74 5.92 -10.23
C GLY A 187 19.34 4.47 -10.53
N ALA A 188 18.05 4.18 -10.64
CA ALA A 188 17.53 2.83 -10.84
C ALA A 188 17.33 2.55 -12.33
N THR A 189 18.23 1.73 -12.87
CA THR A 189 18.20 1.19 -14.22
C THR A 189 16.79 0.77 -14.64
N SER A 190 16.29 1.40 -15.71
CA SER A 190 14.99 1.18 -16.33
C SER A 190 14.64 -0.30 -16.49
N VAL A 191 13.38 -0.65 -16.26
CA VAL A 191 12.78 -1.99 -16.44
C VAL A 191 12.96 -2.53 -17.87
N ARG A 192 13.37 -1.69 -18.83
CA ARG A 192 13.83 -2.14 -20.16
C ARG A 192 15.09 -3.02 -20.09
N GLU A 193 16.03 -2.75 -19.19
CA GLU A 193 17.26 -3.56 -19.08
C GLU A 193 17.00 -4.94 -18.47
N THR A 194 15.96 -5.09 -17.65
CA THR A 194 15.60 -6.40 -17.07
C THR A 194 14.82 -7.29 -18.04
N LEU A 195 14.17 -6.71 -19.06
CA LEU A 195 13.47 -7.45 -20.12
C LEU A 195 14.38 -7.85 -21.30
N GLU A 196 15.48 -7.14 -21.54
CA GLU A 196 16.48 -7.52 -22.56
C GLU A 196 17.45 -8.62 -22.09
N ALA A 197 17.40 -8.99 -20.81
CA ALA A 197 18.25 -10.03 -20.20
C ALA A 197 17.61 -11.45 -20.19
N ILE A 198 16.46 -11.63 -20.84
CA ILE A 198 15.77 -12.92 -21.04
C ILE A 198 15.67 -13.21 -22.55
#